data_AF-A0A5B0R5D4-F1
#
_entry.id   AF-A0A5B0R5D4-F1
#
_cell.length_a   1.000
_cell.length_b   1.000
_cell.length_c   1.000
_cell.angle_alpha   90.00
_cell.angle_beta   90.00
_cell.angle_gamma   90.00
#
_symmetry.space_group_name_H-M   'P 1'
#
loop_
_entity.id
_entity.type
_entity.pdbx_description
1 polymer ?
#
loop_
_entity_poly.entity_id
_entity_poly.type
_entity_poly.pdbx_seq_one_letter_code
_entity_poly.pdbx_strand_id
1 'polypeptide(L)'
;MSYTLYGFEQNTRTRVCQITAKYEGVDLKISKVHPYEKDAGFEPYVEKFPHAQGKIPALEGAGVSITECVAICHYLSSIANKANLLGSSKEEAAEVLQWMVYLNSELCPALSEQCVLFHLILPSLS
;
A
#
# COMPACT_ATOMS: atom_id res chain seq x y z
N MET A 1 12.30 9.72 12.65
CA MET A 1 10.97 9.33 13.19
C MET A 1 10.69 7.92 12.72
N SER A 2 10.17 7.06 13.59
CA SER A 2 9.87 5.66 13.26
C SER A 2 8.38 5.52 12.98
N TYR A 3 8.02 4.85 11.88
CA TYR A 3 6.63 4.61 11.49
C TYR A 3 6.31 3.11 11.59
N THR A 4 5.04 2.78 11.83
CA THR A 4 4.55 1.40 11.81
C THR A 4 3.59 1.21 10.66
N LEU A 5 3.87 0.25 9.78
CA LEU A 5 3.00 -0.18 8.70
C LEU A 5 2.29 -1.47 9.11
N TYR A 6 0.98 -1.45 9.09
CA TYR A 6 0.10 -2.58 9.36
C TYR A 6 -0.19 -3.34 8.05
N GLY A 7 0.19 -4.61 8.01
CA GLY A 7 0.03 -5.47 6.83
C GLY A 7 1.02 -6.63 6.84
N PHE A 8 1.10 -7.38 5.74
CA PHE A 8 2.02 -8.51 5.60
C PHE A 8 2.77 -8.47 4.26
N GLU A 9 3.92 -9.14 4.19
CA GLU A 9 4.90 -9.01 3.11
C GLU A 9 4.38 -9.50 1.75
N GLN A 10 3.55 -10.54 1.73
CA GLN A 10 2.97 -11.12 0.52
C GLN A 10 1.83 -10.26 -0.06
N ASN A 11 1.32 -9.28 0.70
CA ASN A 11 0.37 -8.31 0.18
C ASN A 11 1.10 -7.27 -0.68
N THR A 12 0.80 -7.23 -1.97
CA THR A 12 1.45 -6.34 -2.94
C THR A 12 1.39 -4.87 -2.54
N ARG A 13 0.25 -4.39 -2.04
CA ARG A 13 0.07 -3.00 -1.59
C ARG A 13 0.93 -2.66 -0.37
N THR A 14 1.07 -3.58 0.57
CA THR A 14 1.99 -3.44 1.72
C THR A 14 3.43 -3.40 1.25
N ARG A 15 3.81 -4.29 0.32
CA ARG A 15 5.16 -4.38 -0.23
C ARG A 15 5.61 -3.09 -0.93
N VAL A 16 4.73 -2.46 -1.71
CA VAL A 16 5.06 -1.18 -2.38
C VAL A 16 5.36 -0.09 -1.34
N CYS A 17 4.58 0.00 -0.26
CA CYS A 17 4.85 0.98 0.81
C CYS A 17 6.23 0.76 1.49
N GLN A 18 6.61 -0.50 1.70
CA GLN A 18 7.95 -0.85 2.22
C GLN A 18 9.07 -0.43 1.28
N ILE A 19 8.87 -0.65 -0.03
CA ILE A 19 9.83 -0.26 -1.06
C ILE A 19 10.00 1.26 -1.06
N THR A 20 8.90 2.01 -1.05
CA THR A 20 8.92 3.48 -0.97
C THR A 20 9.70 3.96 0.25
N ALA A 21 9.40 3.44 1.44
CA ALA A 21 10.14 3.79 2.66
C ALA A 21 11.64 3.49 2.54
N LYS A 22 12.01 2.35 1.95
CA LYS A 22 13.41 1.97 1.75
C LYS A 22 14.15 2.95 0.83
N TYR A 23 13.55 3.36 -0.28
CA TYR A 23 14.14 4.33 -1.20
C TYR A 23 14.30 5.71 -0.56
N GLU A 24 13.32 6.13 0.24
CA GLU A 24 13.34 7.39 0.95
C GLU A 24 14.22 7.38 2.22
N GLY A 25 14.67 6.20 2.66
CA GLY A 25 15.45 6.02 3.89
C GLY A 25 14.64 6.26 5.16
N VAL A 26 13.33 6.02 5.10
CA VAL A 26 12.41 6.13 6.24
C VAL A 26 12.44 4.82 7.05
N ASP A 27 12.61 4.94 8.37
CA ASP A 27 12.53 3.80 9.28
C ASP A 27 11.08 3.34 9.43
N LEU A 28 10.78 2.15 8.90
CA LEU A 28 9.44 1.58 8.83
C LEU A 28 9.42 0.19 9.46
N LYS A 29 8.65 0.04 10.54
CA LYS A 29 8.40 -1.23 11.23
C LYS A 29 7.14 -1.89 10.68
N ILE A 30 7.13 -3.21 10.60
CA ILE A 30 5.98 -3.97 10.12
C ILE A 30 5.24 -4.59 11.30
N SER A 31 3.97 -4.23 11.46
CA SER A 31 3.03 -4.95 12.32
C SER A 31 2.22 -5.90 11.46
N LYS A 32 2.43 -7.20 11.64
CA LYS A 32 1.71 -8.23 10.88
C LYS A 32 0.22 -8.18 11.20
N VAL A 33 -0.60 -8.04 10.16
CA VAL A 33 -2.05 -8.12 10.21
C VAL A 33 -2.50 -8.89 8.98
N HIS A 34 -3.21 -10.00 9.17
CA HIS A 34 -3.68 -10.83 8.06
C HIS A 34 -5.21 -10.82 7.97
N PRO A 35 -5.81 -9.96 7.11
CA PRO A 35 -7.27 -9.77 7.07
C PRO A 35 -8.05 -11.02 6.65
N TYR A 36 -7.43 -11.94 5.90
CA TYR A 36 -8.08 -13.18 5.46
C TYR A 36 -8.08 -14.27 6.54
N GLU A 37 -7.07 -14.25 7.42
CA GLU A 37 -6.96 -15.24 8.51
C GLU A 37 -7.58 -14.73 9.81
N LYS A 38 -7.87 -13.41 9.88
CA LYS A 38 -8.35 -12.71 11.09
C LYS A 38 -7.51 -13.10 12.30
N ASP A 39 -6.20 -12.94 12.15
CA ASP A 39 -5.25 -13.21 13.23
C ASP A 39 -5.50 -12.29 14.43
N ALA A 40 -4.84 -12.58 15.56
CA ALA A 40 -5.00 -11.81 16.80
C ALA A 40 -4.69 -10.31 16.64
N GLY A 41 -3.97 -9.92 15.58
CA GLY A 41 -3.68 -8.53 15.24
C GLY A 41 -4.82 -7.82 14.48
N PHE A 42 -5.79 -8.55 13.94
CA PHE A 42 -6.84 -7.99 13.08
C PHE A 42 -7.89 -7.18 13.84
N GLU A 43 -8.40 -7.66 14.98
CA GLU A 43 -9.40 -6.90 15.76
C GLU A 43 -8.83 -5.57 16.30
N PRO A 44 -7.65 -5.54 16.97
CA PRO A 44 -7.05 -4.28 17.39
C PRO A 44 -6.75 -3.33 16.22
N TYR A 45 -6.44 -3.88 15.05
CA TYR A 45 -6.23 -3.11 13.84
C TYR A 45 -7.51 -2.43 13.35
N VAL A 46 -8.63 -3.14 13.31
CA VAL A 46 -9.93 -2.59 12.89
C VAL A 46 -10.40 -1.51 13.87
N GLU A 47 -10.21 -1.72 15.18
CA GLU A 47 -10.51 -0.71 16.20
C GLU A 47 -9.66 0.56 16.04
N LYS A 48 -8.36 0.39 15.73
CA LYS A 48 -7.45 1.51 15.50
C LYS A 48 -7.75 2.27 14.20
N PHE A 49 -8.12 1.55 13.14
CA PHE A 49 -8.39 2.12 11.82
C PHE A 49 -9.81 1.77 11.34
N PRO A 50 -10.87 2.30 11.98
CA PRO A 50 -12.25 1.94 11.63
C PRO A 50 -12.62 2.36 10.20
N HIS A 51 -12.01 3.44 9.70
CA HIS A 51 -12.18 3.93 8.33
C HIS A 51 -11.51 3.05 7.27
N ALA A 52 -10.55 2.20 7.64
CA ALA A 52 -9.91 1.26 6.72
C ALA A 52 -10.85 0.11 6.29
N GLN A 53 -11.98 -0.08 6.99
CA GLN A 53 -12.94 -1.15 6.71
C GLN A 53 -12.27 -2.55 6.67
N GLY A 54 -11.25 -2.77 7.52
CA GLY A 54 -10.48 -4.02 7.56
C GLY A 54 -9.51 -4.22 6.38
N LYS A 55 -9.33 -3.22 5.51
CA LYS A 55 -8.40 -3.28 4.38
C LYS A 55 -7.01 -2.81 4.80
N ILE A 56 -6.00 -3.60 4.50
CA ILE A 56 -4.59 -3.22 4.63
C ILE A 56 -4.06 -2.61 3.32
N PRO A 57 -3.00 -1.79 3.34
CA PRO A 57 -2.22 -1.37 4.52
C PRO A 57 -2.74 -0.11 5.24
N ALA A 58 -2.29 0.09 6.48
CA ALA A 58 -2.38 1.38 7.19
C ALA A 58 -1.03 1.76 7.79
N LEU A 59 -0.76 3.06 7.88
CA LEU A 59 0.46 3.65 8.44
C LEU A 59 0.13 4.42 9.73
N GLU A 60 0.92 4.21 10.76
CA GLU A 60 0.91 4.97 12.01
C GLU A 60 2.27 5.61 12.28
N GLY A 61 2.25 6.84 12.77
CA GLY A 61 3.42 7.56 13.26
C GLY A 61 3.01 8.63 14.28
N ALA A 62 3.96 9.47 14.70
CA ALA A 62 3.67 10.56 15.63
C ALA A 62 2.71 11.60 15.00
N GLY A 63 1.42 11.52 15.37
CA GLY A 63 0.37 12.38 14.82
C GLY A 63 -0.06 12.02 13.39
N VAL A 64 0.30 10.83 12.91
CA VAL A 64 0.03 10.37 11.53
C VAL A 64 -0.75 9.07 11.59
N SER A 65 -1.90 9.05 10.92
CA SER A 65 -2.73 7.87 10.72
C SER A 65 -3.27 7.92 9.29
N ILE A 66 -2.74 7.07 8.40
CA ILE A 66 -3.07 7.10 6.97
C ILE A 66 -3.42 5.69 6.51
N THR A 67 -4.53 5.57 5.78
CA THR A 67 -4.92 4.36 5.04
C THR A 67 -4.83 4.62 3.54
N GLU A 68 -5.01 3.57 2.73
CA GLU A 68 -4.81 3.57 1.27
C GLU A 68 -3.34 3.58 0.85
N CYS A 69 -2.93 2.58 0.07
CA CYS A 69 -1.52 2.41 -0.28
C CYS A 69 -0.94 3.59 -1.07
N VAL A 70 -1.73 4.22 -1.96
CA VAL A 70 -1.31 5.37 -2.74
C VAL A 70 -1.04 6.58 -1.83
N ALA A 71 -1.91 6.83 -0.86
CA ALA A 71 -1.75 7.93 0.09
C ALA A 71 -0.54 7.71 1.01
N ILE A 72 -0.34 6.47 1.49
CA ILE A 72 0.82 6.08 2.30
C ILE A 72 2.11 6.30 1.52
N CYS A 73 2.19 5.82 0.28
CA CYS A 73 3.37 5.99 -0.57
C CYS A 73 3.65 7.48 -0.84
N HIS A 74 2.62 8.25 -1.19
CA HIS A 74 2.76 9.70 -1.42
C HIS A 74 3.27 10.42 -0.16
N TYR A 75 2.73 10.09 1.02
CA TYR A 75 3.19 10.66 2.30
C TYR A 75 4.65 10.30 2.59
N LEU A 76 5.03 9.03 2.45
CA LEU A 76 6.41 8.60 2.69
C LEU A 76 7.40 9.28 1.75
N SER A 77 7.05 9.40 0.46
CA SER A 77 7.85 10.11 -0.53
C SER A 77 7.95 11.62 -0.24
N SER A 78 6.93 12.24 0.34
CA SER A 78 6.94 13.69 0.58
C SER A 78 7.70 14.14 1.83
N ILE A 79 8.07 13.22 2.74
CA ILE A 79 8.81 13.56 3.98
C ILE A 79 10.16 14.22 3.64
N ALA A 80 10.93 13.60 2.74
CA ALA A 80 12.25 14.07 2.34
C ALA A 80 12.44 14.12 0.82
N ASN A 81 11.64 13.34 0.06
CA ASN A 81 11.77 13.16 -1.39
C ASN A 81 13.22 12.90 -1.83
N LYS A 82 13.96 12.12 -1.04
CA LYS A 82 15.39 11.84 -1.20
C LYS A 82 15.64 11.05 -2.49
N ALA A 83 14.75 10.13 -2.83
CA ALA A 83 14.83 9.36 -4.07
C ALA A 83 14.13 10.06 -5.25
N ASN A 84 13.63 11.29 -5.06
CA ASN A 84 12.91 12.07 -6.07
C ASN A 84 11.70 11.32 -6.65
N LEU A 85 10.98 10.55 -5.82
CA LEU A 85 9.86 9.71 -6.28
C LEU A 85 8.65 10.51 -6.73
N LEU A 86 8.49 11.74 -6.23
CA LEU A 86 7.40 12.65 -6.63
C LEU A 86 7.83 13.66 -7.70
N GLY A 87 9.09 13.65 -8.13
CA GLY A 87 9.65 14.73 -8.95
C GLY A 87 9.95 15.99 -8.14
N SER A 88 10.31 17.04 -8.86
CA SER A 88 10.80 18.33 -8.34
C SER A 88 9.77 19.47 -8.46
N SER A 89 8.68 19.29 -9.22
CA SER A 89 7.61 20.28 -9.38
C SER A 89 6.25 19.76 -8.89
N LYS A 90 5.28 20.67 -8.76
CA LYS A 90 3.91 20.29 -8.38
C LYS A 90 3.22 19.53 -9.51
N GLU A 91 3.56 19.87 -10.75
CA GLU A 91 3.07 19.25 -11.97
C GLU A 91 3.57 17.81 -12.06
N GLU A 92 4.86 17.57 -11.81
CA GLU A 92 5.44 16.22 -11.79
C GLU A 92 4.84 15.37 -10.65
N ALA A 93 4.68 15.95 -9.46
CA ALA A 93 4.05 15.24 -8.34
C ALA A 93 2.59 14.86 -8.64
N ALA A 94 1.86 15.75 -9.32
CA ALA A 94 0.49 15.48 -9.76
C ALA A 94 0.43 14.38 -10.84
N GLU A 95 1.37 14.38 -11.79
CA GLU A 95 1.47 13.34 -12.82
C GLU A 95 1.80 11.97 -12.23
N VAL A 96 2.76 11.90 -11.29
CA VAL A 96 3.07 10.67 -10.54
C VAL A 96 1.83 10.18 -9.80
N LEU A 97 1.14 11.07 -9.08
CA LEU A 97 -0.07 10.71 -8.34
C LEU A 97 -1.19 10.22 -9.27
N GLN A 98 -1.38 10.85 -10.44
CA GLN A 98 -2.33 10.43 -11.45
C GLN A 98 -2.09 8.97 -11.87
N TRP A 99 -0.84 8.62 -12.19
CA TRP A 99 -0.49 7.25 -12.57
C TRP A 99 -0.64 6.27 -11.41
N MET A 100 -0.25 6.65 -10.19
CA MET A 100 -0.42 5.80 -9.00
C MET A 100 -1.89 5.45 -8.74
N VAL A 101 -2.79 6.44 -8.87
CA VAL A 101 -4.23 6.23 -8.70
C VAL A 101 -4.77 5.32 -9.81
N TYR A 102 -4.47 5.63 -11.08
CA TYR A 102 -4.91 4.83 -12.23
C TYR A 102 -4.45 3.37 -12.14
N LEU A 103 -3.19 3.13 -11.78
CA LEU A 103 -2.66 1.78 -11.62
C LEU A 103 -3.39 1.01 -10.50
N ASN A 104 -3.64 1.65 -9.36
CA ASN A 104 -4.24 0.99 -8.21
C ASN A 104 -5.76 0.76 -8.36
N SER A 105 -6.49 1.64 -9.05
CA SER A 105 -7.95 1.53 -9.22
C SER A 105 -8.38 0.81 -10.49
N GLU A 106 -7.66 0.97 -11.59
CA GLU A 106 -8.08 0.45 -12.90
C GLU A 106 -7.20 -0.72 -13.36
N LEU A 107 -5.90 -0.48 -13.52
CA LEU A 107 -5.05 -1.41 -14.25
C LEU A 107 -4.74 -2.69 -13.45
N CYS A 108 -4.29 -2.56 -12.19
CA CYS A 108 -3.93 -3.71 -11.37
C CYS A 108 -5.12 -4.63 -11.10
N PRO A 109 -6.33 -4.13 -10.74
CA PRO A 109 -7.51 -4.98 -10.63
C PRO A 109 -7.84 -5.72 -11.93
N ALA A 110 -7.89 -5.02 -13.07
CA ALA A 110 -8.22 -5.63 -14.36
C ALA A 110 -7.22 -6.73 -14.76
N LEU A 111 -5.92 -6.50 -14.55
CA LEU A 111 -4.89 -7.52 -14.80
C LEU A 111 -5.00 -8.71 -13.84
N SER A 112 -5.29 -8.46 -12.57
CA SER A 112 -5.45 -9.53 -11.58
C SER A 112 -6.63 -10.44 -11.93
N GLU A 113 -7.77 -9.86 -12.33
CA GLU A 113 -8.95 -10.60 -12.78
C GLU A 113 -8.64 -11.46 -14.01
N GLN A 114 -7.95 -10.89 -15.01
CA GLN A 114 -7.55 -11.65 -16.20
C GLN A 114 -6.58 -12.78 -15.85
N CYS A 115 -5.54 -12.54 -15.04
CA CYS A 115 -4.60 -13.60 -14.64
C CYS A 115 -5.28 -14.76 -13.92
N VAL A 116 -6.26 -14.47 -13.04
CA VAL A 116 -7.07 -15.49 -12.38
C VAL A 116 -7.90 -16.28 -13.40
N LEU A 117 -8.52 -15.59 -14.36
CA LEU A 117 -9.28 -16.22 -15.45
C LEU A 117 -8.41 -17.19 -16.28
N PHE A 118 -7.21 -16.74 -16.69
CA PHE A 118 -6.27 -17.56 -17.46
C PHE A 118 -5.79 -18.78 -16.67
N HIS A 119 -5.52 -18.66 -15.36
CA HIS A 119 -5.00 -19.75 -14.55
C HIS A 119 -6.07 -20.75 -14.09
N LEU A 120 -7.31 -20.32 -13.85
CA LEU A 120 -8.37 -21.19 -13.34
C LEU A 120 -9.27 -21.79 -14.42
N ILE A 121 -9.51 -21.08 -15.52
CA ILE A 121 -10.52 -21.50 -16.51
C ILE A 121 -9.89 -22.23 -17.70
N LEU A 122 -8.73 -21.80 -18.19
CA LEU A 122 -8.11 -22.47 -19.35
C LEU A 122 -7.66 -23.92 -19.12
N PRO A 123 -7.16 -24.33 -17.94
CA PRO A 123 -6.81 -25.73 -17.70
C PRO A 123 -8.03 -26.67 -17.67
N SER A 124 -9.25 -26.13 -17.53
CA SER A 124 -10.50 -26.91 -17.58
C SER A 124 -11.05 -27.10 -19.00
N LEU A 125 -10.42 -26.47 -19.99
CA LEU A 125 -10.81 -26.50 -21.41
C LEU A 125 -9.83 -27.30 -22.29
N SER A 126 -8.81 -27.94 -21.70
CA SER A 126 -7.81 -28.80 -22.35
C SER A 126 -7.90 -30.22 -21.84
#